data_AF-A0A967LG40-F1
#
_entry.id   AF-A0A967LG40-F1
#
_cell.length_a   1.000
_cell.length_b   1.000
_cell.length_c   1.000
_cell.angle_alpha   90.00
_cell.angle_beta   90.00
_cell.angle_gamma   90.00
#
_symmetry.space_group_name_H-M   'P 1'
#
loop_
_entity.id
_entity.type
_entity.pdbx_description
1 polymer ?
#
loop_
_entity_poly.entity_id
_entity_poly.type
_entity_poly.pdbx_seq_one_letter_code
_entity_poly.pdbx_strand_id
1 'polypeptide(L)'
;MVTPAGREDDGPYIQAAIDHVSTLELDGDGFRGAVLLKGNRFTVRGSLLVRASGVVLRGAEKEKTSLLGYDLSRSPMIRVLGKPDLAVQEDRSIRVTDEVVPAGAERLTVDRTDDLEIGTRVLVTRPSTKEWIAALGMDREGIAWKPGTRDVRWERRVVGIEGKSVRLDAPITTALERRYGGARVETFDWPGRISRVGIENLELIALPFDARDFGTYAESRPWSGVTMENVENAWVRQVEFSQFPGSAVALWESTKNVTVRDCISSEPKSGGGYRRHTYFTMGQQTLFLRCWADGGRHDFSAGHCAAGPNAFVQCL
;
A
#
# COMPACT_ATOMS: atom_id res chain seq x y z
N MET A 1 -1.00 2.42 -27.09
CA MET A 1 -2.44 2.16 -26.91
C MET A 1 -2.69 0.69 -27.18
N VAL A 2 -3.46 0.01 -26.33
CA VAL A 2 -3.79 -1.42 -26.43
C VAL A 2 -5.28 -1.56 -26.73
N THR A 3 -5.61 -2.44 -27.67
CA THR A 3 -6.98 -2.83 -28.02
C THR A 3 -7.13 -4.33 -27.79
N PRO A 4 -8.32 -4.85 -27.43
CA PRO A 4 -8.50 -6.28 -27.25
C PRO A 4 -8.17 -7.01 -28.55
N ALA A 5 -7.53 -8.17 -28.43
CA ALA A 5 -7.14 -8.95 -29.60
C ALA A 5 -8.24 -9.92 -30.07
N GLY A 6 -9.44 -9.86 -29.46
CA GLY A 6 -10.52 -10.84 -29.70
C GLY A 6 -10.14 -12.25 -29.21
N ARG A 7 -9.27 -12.33 -28.20
CA ARG A 7 -8.68 -13.56 -27.68
C ARG A 7 -9.32 -13.99 -26.37
N GLU A 8 -9.02 -15.22 -25.96
CA GLU A 8 -9.44 -15.77 -24.66
C GLU A 8 -8.73 -15.09 -23.48
N ASP A 9 -7.53 -14.52 -23.68
CA ASP A 9 -6.75 -13.80 -22.66
C ASP A 9 -5.94 -12.67 -23.31
N ASP A 10 -6.21 -11.43 -22.88
CA ASP A 10 -5.51 -10.21 -23.28
C ASP A 10 -4.36 -9.86 -22.31
N GLY A 11 -4.27 -10.53 -21.15
CA GLY A 11 -3.29 -10.29 -20.10
C GLY A 11 -1.83 -10.18 -20.59
N PRO A 12 -1.32 -11.16 -21.38
CA PRO A 12 0.04 -11.11 -21.90
C PRO A 12 0.34 -9.88 -22.78
N TYR A 13 -0.66 -9.38 -23.52
CA TYR A 13 -0.48 -8.20 -24.38
C TYR A 13 -0.45 -6.91 -23.57
N ILE A 14 -1.30 -6.82 -22.56
CA ILE A 14 -1.29 -5.70 -21.62
C ILE A 14 0.04 -5.71 -20.84
N GLN A 15 0.49 -6.87 -20.38
CA GLN A 15 1.78 -7.00 -19.69
C GLN A 15 2.94 -6.59 -20.60
N ALA A 16 2.97 -7.05 -21.85
CA ALA A 16 4.01 -6.65 -22.80
C ALA A 16 4.04 -5.11 -23.03
N ALA A 17 2.87 -4.46 -23.03
CA ALA A 17 2.81 -3.00 -23.11
C ALA A 17 3.33 -2.32 -21.83
N ILE A 18 3.02 -2.87 -20.65
CA ILE A 18 3.57 -2.40 -19.37
C ILE A 18 5.10 -2.56 -19.36
N ASP A 19 5.60 -3.71 -19.79
CA ASP A 19 7.03 -4.02 -19.84
C ASP A 19 7.74 -3.08 -20.81
N HIS A 20 7.15 -2.83 -21.98
CA HIS A 20 7.70 -1.88 -22.95
C HIS A 20 7.77 -0.45 -22.40
N VAL A 21 6.68 0.07 -21.80
CA VAL A 21 6.71 1.40 -21.18
C VAL A 21 7.73 1.44 -20.04
N SER A 22 7.90 0.33 -19.32
CA SER A 22 8.89 0.22 -18.24
C SER A 22 10.34 0.36 -18.73
N THR A 23 10.64 0.16 -20.02
CA THR A 23 12.00 0.37 -20.57
C THR A 23 12.29 1.80 -21.02
N LEU A 24 11.27 2.64 -21.17
CA LEU A 24 11.43 4.03 -21.62
C LEU A 24 12.14 4.88 -20.56
N GLU A 25 12.85 5.92 -20.99
CA GLU A 25 13.49 6.86 -20.06
C GLU A 25 12.44 7.62 -19.25
N LEU A 26 12.81 8.02 -18.03
CA LEU A 26 11.98 8.91 -17.22
C LEU A 26 12.04 10.32 -17.83
N ASP A 27 10.90 10.96 -17.97
CA ASP A 27 10.79 12.37 -18.30
C ASP A 27 11.14 13.27 -17.09
N GLY A 28 11.07 14.59 -17.30
CA GLY A 28 11.38 15.59 -16.26
C GLY A 28 10.46 15.53 -15.04
N ASP A 29 9.27 14.95 -15.16
CA ASP A 29 8.30 14.78 -14.07
C ASP A 29 8.43 13.41 -13.38
N GLY A 30 9.29 12.54 -13.91
CA GLY A 30 9.57 11.20 -13.40
C GLY A 30 8.63 10.13 -13.95
N PHE A 31 8.08 10.30 -15.15
CA PHE A 31 7.24 9.33 -15.83
C PHE A 31 7.93 8.72 -17.05
N ARG A 32 7.73 7.42 -17.24
CA ARG A 32 8.13 6.70 -18.47
C ARG A 32 7.03 6.77 -19.53
N GLY A 33 5.78 6.90 -19.08
CA GLY A 33 4.62 7.02 -19.94
C GLY A 33 3.43 6.22 -19.43
N ALA A 34 2.41 6.14 -20.27
CA ALA A 34 1.16 5.48 -19.95
C ALA A 34 0.82 4.34 -20.91
N VAL A 35 0.40 3.20 -20.35
CA VAL A 35 -0.31 2.16 -21.09
C VAL A 35 -1.78 2.54 -21.11
N LEU A 36 -2.23 3.09 -22.24
CA LEU A 36 -3.63 3.37 -22.49
C LEU A 36 -4.34 2.15 -23.06
N LEU A 37 -5.31 1.62 -22.33
CA LEU A 37 -6.27 0.61 -22.77
C LEU A 37 -7.49 1.32 -23.38
N LYS A 38 -7.87 0.95 -24.62
CA LYS A 38 -9.04 1.54 -25.28
C LYS A 38 -10.34 1.16 -24.56
N GLY A 39 -11.42 1.91 -24.78
CA GLY A 39 -12.76 1.54 -24.32
C GLY A 39 -13.20 0.20 -24.88
N ASN A 40 -13.15 -0.84 -24.05
CA ASN A 40 -13.60 -2.19 -24.36
C ASN A 40 -13.51 -3.08 -23.11
N ARG A 41 -13.87 -4.35 -23.27
CA ARG A 41 -13.63 -5.41 -22.29
C ARG A 41 -12.37 -6.18 -22.66
N PHE A 42 -11.49 -6.42 -21.69
CA PHE A 42 -10.28 -7.20 -21.81
C PHE A 42 -10.36 -8.37 -20.83
N THR A 43 -10.02 -9.57 -21.28
CA THR A 43 -9.91 -10.73 -20.38
C THR A 43 -8.49 -10.79 -19.83
N VAL A 44 -8.34 -10.96 -18.52
CA VAL A 44 -7.04 -11.09 -17.85
C VAL A 44 -7.03 -12.37 -17.04
N ARG A 45 -6.18 -13.32 -17.42
CA ARG A 45 -5.89 -14.50 -16.58
C ARG A 45 -4.66 -14.26 -15.72
N GLY A 46 -4.81 -14.41 -14.40
CA GLY A 46 -3.75 -14.11 -13.44
C GLY A 46 -3.62 -12.62 -13.12
N SER A 47 -2.38 -12.10 -13.13
CA SER A 47 -2.05 -10.75 -12.66
C SER A 47 -1.29 -9.93 -13.69
N LEU A 48 -1.59 -8.63 -13.74
CA LEU A 48 -0.75 -7.62 -14.37
C LEU A 48 0.24 -7.05 -13.33
N LEU A 49 1.52 -6.99 -13.68
CA LEU A 49 2.59 -6.55 -12.80
C LEU A 49 3.17 -5.21 -13.26
N VAL A 50 3.20 -4.23 -12.37
CA VAL A 50 3.92 -2.96 -12.58
C VAL A 50 5.12 -2.92 -11.62
N ARG A 51 6.33 -2.97 -12.19
CA ARG A 51 7.59 -3.12 -11.41
C ARG A 51 8.60 -1.99 -11.62
N ALA A 52 8.24 -0.96 -12.38
CA ALA A 52 9.09 0.18 -12.66
C ALA A 52 8.41 1.48 -12.22
N SER A 53 9.23 2.44 -11.79
CA SER A 53 8.76 3.80 -11.51
C SER A 53 8.27 4.50 -12.77
N GLY A 54 7.33 5.43 -12.60
CA GLY A 54 6.87 6.32 -13.68
C GLY A 54 5.91 5.67 -14.68
N VAL A 55 5.32 4.52 -14.36
CA VAL A 55 4.40 3.81 -15.25
C VAL A 55 2.95 4.07 -14.83
N VAL A 56 2.12 4.48 -15.78
CA VAL A 56 0.67 4.64 -15.57
C VAL A 56 -0.09 3.60 -16.40
N LEU A 57 -0.92 2.78 -15.76
CA LEU A 57 -1.89 1.92 -16.44
C LEU A 57 -3.26 2.60 -16.38
N ARG A 58 -3.84 2.89 -17.55
CA ARG A 58 -5.08 3.65 -17.61
C ARG A 58 -6.05 3.15 -18.67
N GLY A 59 -7.35 3.23 -18.37
CA GLY A 59 -8.40 3.07 -19.36
C GLY A 59 -8.73 4.36 -20.11
N ALA A 60 -9.68 4.25 -21.03
CA ALA A 60 -10.20 5.38 -21.78
C ALA A 60 -11.10 6.27 -20.91
N GLU A 61 -11.08 7.57 -21.14
CA GLU A 61 -11.85 8.53 -20.33
C GLU A 61 -13.33 8.56 -20.74
N LYS A 62 -13.62 8.51 -22.05
CA LYS A 62 -14.98 8.66 -22.59
C LYS A 62 -15.73 7.34 -22.75
N GLU A 63 -14.99 6.25 -22.91
CA GLU A 63 -15.52 4.92 -23.15
C GLU A 63 -15.12 4.04 -21.97
N LYS A 64 -16.02 3.17 -21.50
CA LYS A 64 -15.73 2.28 -20.38
C LYS A 64 -14.65 1.26 -20.78
N THR A 65 -13.60 1.14 -19.98
CA THR A 65 -12.57 0.11 -20.11
C THR A 65 -12.68 -0.87 -18.94
N SER A 66 -12.98 -2.13 -19.23
CA SER A 66 -13.18 -3.17 -18.22
C SER A 66 -12.13 -4.28 -18.32
N LEU A 67 -11.54 -4.66 -17.19
CA LEU A 67 -10.72 -5.86 -17.04
C LEU A 67 -11.54 -6.96 -16.36
N LEU A 68 -11.75 -8.05 -17.09
CA LEU A 68 -12.43 -9.26 -16.62
C LEU A 68 -11.37 -10.25 -16.13
N GLY A 69 -11.21 -10.32 -14.82
CA GLY A 69 -10.14 -11.09 -14.20
C GLY A 69 -10.57 -12.50 -13.83
N TYR A 70 -9.75 -13.47 -14.20
CA TYR A 70 -9.94 -14.89 -13.90
C TYR A 70 -8.65 -15.44 -13.27
N ASP A 71 -8.73 -16.04 -12.09
CA ASP A 71 -7.56 -16.56 -11.41
C ASP A 71 -7.92 -17.64 -10.39
N LEU A 72 -7.16 -18.74 -10.39
CA LEU A 72 -7.28 -19.81 -9.39
C LEU A 72 -6.33 -19.62 -8.21
N SER A 73 -5.29 -18.79 -8.38
CA SER A 73 -4.20 -18.62 -7.42
C SER A 73 -4.50 -17.61 -6.29
N ARG A 74 -5.63 -16.91 -6.38
CA ARG A 74 -6.02 -15.83 -5.44
C ARG A 74 -4.97 -14.70 -5.39
N SER A 75 -4.36 -14.43 -6.53
CA SER A 75 -3.48 -13.29 -6.75
C SER A 75 -4.31 -12.02 -6.97
N PRO A 76 -3.74 -10.83 -6.75
CA PRO A 76 -4.36 -9.58 -7.17
C PRO A 76 -4.44 -9.49 -8.70
N MET A 77 -5.46 -8.81 -9.23
CA MET A 77 -5.58 -8.58 -10.67
C MET A 77 -4.50 -7.64 -11.19
N ILE A 78 -4.19 -6.58 -10.43
CA ILE A 78 -3.08 -5.66 -10.69
C ILE A 78 -2.19 -5.58 -9.44
N ARG A 79 -0.90 -5.80 -9.61
CA ARG A 79 0.09 -5.74 -8.54
C ARG A 79 1.20 -4.76 -8.88
N VAL A 80 1.31 -3.70 -8.10
CA VAL A 80 2.42 -2.75 -8.16
C VAL A 80 3.46 -3.18 -7.13
N LEU A 81 4.63 -3.62 -7.60
CA LEU A 81 5.60 -4.31 -6.76
C LEU A 81 7.03 -3.87 -7.06
N GLY A 82 7.55 -2.98 -6.22
CA GLY A 82 8.98 -2.71 -6.13
C GLY A 82 9.73 -3.87 -5.44
N LYS A 83 11.05 -3.74 -5.30
CA LYS A 83 11.87 -4.78 -4.65
C LYS A 83 11.89 -4.59 -3.13
N PRO A 84 11.84 -5.69 -2.35
CA PRO A 84 11.96 -5.66 -0.91
C PRO A 84 13.44 -5.64 -0.49
N ASP A 85 14.18 -4.62 -0.91
CA ASP A 85 15.62 -4.44 -0.67
C ASP A 85 15.91 -3.23 0.23
N LEU A 86 15.03 -2.99 1.21
CA LEU A 86 15.26 -2.02 2.28
C LEU A 86 16.52 -2.40 3.08
N ALA A 87 17.49 -1.49 3.14
CA ALA A 87 18.72 -1.62 3.88
C ALA A 87 18.78 -0.57 4.99
N VAL A 88 18.56 -0.99 6.24
CA VAL A 88 18.60 -0.14 7.43
C VAL A 88 20.01 -0.14 8.01
N GLN A 89 20.55 1.04 8.36
CA GLN A 89 21.88 1.19 8.93
C GLN A 89 21.83 1.04 10.47
N GLU A 90 21.57 -0.19 10.94
CA GLU A 90 21.35 -0.50 12.36
C GLU A 90 22.58 -0.23 13.25
N ASP A 91 23.80 -0.34 12.70
CA ASP A 91 25.06 -0.05 13.38
C ASP A 91 25.21 1.42 13.79
N ARG A 92 24.44 2.31 13.12
CA ARG A 92 24.41 3.75 13.39
C ARG A 92 23.13 4.20 14.09
N SER A 93 22.36 3.27 14.66
CA SER A 93 21.08 3.57 15.31
C SER A 93 21.21 4.66 16.38
N ILE A 94 20.35 5.67 16.29
CA ILE A 94 20.30 6.84 17.18
C ILE A 94 19.17 6.64 18.18
N ARG A 95 19.44 6.84 19.47
CA ARG A 95 18.43 6.60 20.51
C ARG A 95 17.58 7.85 20.75
N VAL A 96 16.26 7.67 20.82
CA VAL A 96 15.35 8.70 21.36
C VAL A 96 15.48 8.73 22.88
N THR A 97 15.77 9.91 23.43
CA THR A 97 16.10 10.13 24.84
C THR A 97 14.93 10.65 25.68
N ASP A 98 13.88 11.15 25.04
CA ASP A 98 12.65 11.58 25.73
C ASP A 98 12.08 10.43 26.59
N GLU A 99 11.53 10.79 27.75
CA GLU A 99 10.81 9.81 28.59
C GLU A 99 9.50 9.39 27.90
N VAL A 100 8.80 10.38 27.34
CA VAL A 100 7.58 10.20 26.54
C VAL A 100 7.58 11.19 25.38
N VAL A 101 7.40 10.67 24.16
CA VAL A 101 7.01 11.44 22.98
C VAL A 101 5.54 11.14 22.70
N PRO A 102 4.63 12.13 22.76
CA PRO A 102 3.21 11.88 22.55
C PRO A 102 2.89 11.56 21.09
N ALA A 103 1.81 10.82 20.86
CA ALA A 103 1.24 10.68 19.52
C ALA A 103 0.88 12.06 18.96
N GLY A 104 1.14 12.30 17.66
CA GLY A 104 0.99 13.61 17.04
C GLY A 104 2.24 14.50 17.12
N ALA A 105 3.29 14.08 17.83
CA ALA A 105 4.54 14.84 17.87
C ALA A 105 5.34 14.73 16.57
N GLU A 106 5.96 15.85 16.18
CA GLU A 106 6.91 15.93 15.06
C GLU A 106 8.36 16.10 15.55
N ARG A 107 8.59 16.21 16.86
CA ARG A 107 9.89 16.52 17.44
C ARG A 107 10.33 15.39 18.35
N LEU A 108 11.59 14.98 18.19
CA LEU A 108 12.27 13.98 19.00
C LEU A 108 13.54 14.60 19.61
N THR A 109 13.88 14.23 20.83
CA THR A 109 15.19 14.50 21.44
C THR A 109 16.04 13.23 21.33
N VAL A 110 17.16 13.30 20.62
CA VAL A 110 18.04 12.16 20.38
C VAL A 110 19.36 12.25 21.15
N ASP A 111 20.07 11.14 21.33
CA ASP A 111 21.34 11.13 22.05
C ASP A 111 22.49 11.76 21.25
N ARG A 112 22.43 11.68 19.92
CA ARG A 112 23.39 12.28 18.97
C ARG A 112 22.73 12.62 17.63
N THR A 113 23.35 13.52 16.87
CA THR A 113 22.87 13.97 15.54
C THR A 113 23.94 13.93 14.47
N ASP A 114 25.12 13.37 14.75
CA ASP A 114 26.30 13.43 13.87
C ASP A 114 26.07 12.77 12.50
N ASP A 115 25.14 11.82 12.43
CA ASP A 115 24.75 11.08 11.21
C ASP A 115 23.49 11.67 10.53
N LEU A 116 22.99 12.83 10.99
CA LEU A 116 21.74 13.44 10.51
C LEU A 116 21.97 14.83 9.92
N GLU A 117 21.32 15.08 8.79
CA GLU A 117 21.24 16.40 8.15
C GLU A 117 19.79 16.71 7.81
N ILE A 118 19.47 17.99 7.59
CA ILE A 118 18.16 18.37 7.06
C ILE A 118 18.02 17.77 5.66
N GLY A 119 16.92 17.04 5.43
CA GLY A 119 16.68 16.29 4.21
C GLY A 119 16.96 14.80 4.34
N THR A 120 17.67 14.34 5.37
CA THR A 120 17.93 12.91 5.58
C THR A 120 16.62 12.14 5.77
N ARG A 121 16.49 10.98 5.09
CA ARG A 121 15.39 10.03 5.33
C ARG A 121 15.77 9.12 6.49
N VAL A 122 14.83 8.93 7.40
CA VAL A 122 15.01 8.11 8.59
C VAL A 122 13.81 7.20 8.81
N LEU A 123 14.07 6.03 9.40
CA LEU A 123 13.09 5.18 10.03
C LEU A 123 13.10 5.48 11.52
N VAL A 124 11.94 5.87 12.05
CA VAL A 124 11.69 5.91 13.48
C VAL A 124 11.05 4.59 13.87
N THR A 125 11.75 3.79 14.66
CA THR A 125 11.32 2.45 15.06
C THR A 125 10.89 2.43 16.52
N ARG A 126 9.63 2.07 16.77
CA ARG A 126 9.11 1.76 18.11
C ARG A 126 9.03 0.24 18.28
N PRO A 127 9.75 -0.35 19.24
CA PRO A 127 9.72 -1.78 19.48
C PRO A 127 8.39 -2.21 20.11
N SER A 128 8.02 -3.47 19.88
CA SER A 128 6.93 -4.18 20.53
C SER A 128 7.48 -5.05 21.66
N THR A 129 7.82 -4.45 22.80
CA THR A 129 8.41 -5.21 23.92
C THR A 129 7.36 -6.05 24.65
N LYS A 130 7.82 -7.01 25.47
CA LYS A 130 6.94 -7.84 26.31
C LYS A 130 6.08 -6.97 27.25
N GLU A 131 6.69 -5.95 27.84
CA GLU A 131 6.06 -5.05 28.81
C GLU A 131 4.93 -4.26 28.14
N TRP A 132 5.14 -3.79 26.91
CA TRP A 132 4.11 -3.10 26.15
C TRP A 132 2.98 -4.04 25.72
N ILE A 133 3.32 -5.24 25.23
CA ILE A 133 2.33 -6.25 24.82
C ILE A 133 1.45 -6.64 26.01
N ALA A 134 2.03 -6.85 27.20
CA ALA A 134 1.31 -7.14 28.42
C ALA A 134 0.43 -5.96 28.88
N ALA A 135 0.92 -4.73 28.74
CA ALA A 135 0.14 -3.53 29.04
C ALA A 135 -1.11 -3.38 28.15
N LEU A 136 -1.07 -3.88 26.91
CA LEU A 136 -2.23 -3.96 26.01
C LEU A 136 -3.12 -5.18 26.27
N GLY A 137 -2.73 -6.10 27.15
CA GLY A 137 -3.41 -7.38 27.36
C GLY A 137 -3.29 -8.35 26.18
N MET A 138 -2.37 -8.11 25.25
CA MET A 138 -2.16 -8.91 24.05
C MET A 138 -1.21 -10.10 24.28
N ASP A 139 -0.87 -10.37 25.54
CA ASP A 139 -0.09 -11.52 26.02
C ASP A 139 -0.95 -12.71 26.47
N ARG A 140 -2.29 -12.59 26.40
CA ARG A 140 -3.24 -13.62 26.87
C ARG A 140 -3.75 -14.52 25.74
N GLU A 141 -4.22 -15.70 26.15
CA GLU A 141 -4.69 -16.88 25.39
C GLU A 141 -5.08 -16.71 23.90
N GLY A 142 -4.74 -17.71 23.08
CA GLY A 142 -5.00 -17.73 21.64
C GLY A 142 -3.82 -17.23 20.81
N ILE A 143 -4.04 -16.25 19.93
CA ILE A 143 -3.01 -15.67 19.04
C ILE A 143 -2.28 -14.52 19.77
N ALA A 144 -1.59 -14.87 20.86
CA ALA A 144 -0.81 -13.90 21.65
C ALA A 144 0.30 -13.24 20.80
N TRP A 145 0.53 -11.95 21.03
CA TRP A 145 1.59 -11.21 20.35
C TRP A 145 2.95 -11.57 20.95
N LYS A 146 3.95 -11.69 20.08
CA LYS A 146 5.34 -11.98 20.50
C LYS A 146 6.17 -10.70 20.46
N PRO A 147 7.12 -10.51 21.39
CA PRO A 147 8.01 -9.37 21.31
C PRO A 147 8.71 -9.24 19.95
N GLY A 148 8.83 -8.02 19.44
CA GLY A 148 9.44 -7.72 18.14
C GLY A 148 8.55 -7.99 16.92
N THR A 149 7.35 -8.56 17.09
CA THR A 149 6.49 -8.92 15.95
C THR A 149 5.50 -7.83 15.56
N ARG A 150 5.36 -6.76 16.36
CA ARG A 150 4.42 -5.64 16.13
C ARG A 150 5.12 -4.29 16.25
N ASP A 151 6.37 -4.23 15.81
CA ASP A 151 7.13 -2.98 15.76
C ASP A 151 6.46 -2.02 14.79
N VAL A 152 6.37 -0.75 15.19
CA VAL A 152 5.84 0.30 14.32
C VAL A 152 7.01 1.11 13.78
N ARG A 153 7.07 1.25 12.45
CA ARG A 153 8.16 1.92 11.75
C ARG A 153 7.62 3.08 10.93
N TRP A 154 7.98 4.29 11.30
CA TRP A 154 7.64 5.50 10.55
C TRP A 154 8.80 5.91 9.67
N GLU A 155 8.56 6.04 8.39
CA GLU A 155 9.50 6.65 7.47
C GLU A 155 9.28 8.17 7.44
N ARG A 156 10.31 8.93 7.84
CA ARG A 156 10.25 10.38 7.96
C ARG A 156 11.43 11.03 7.28
N ARG A 157 11.31 12.33 7.05
CA ARG A 157 12.40 13.18 6.63
C ARG A 157 12.72 14.15 7.76
N VAL A 158 14.00 14.33 8.05
CA VAL A 158 14.46 15.36 8.97
C VAL A 158 14.27 16.73 8.30
N VAL A 159 13.52 17.62 8.95
CA VAL A 159 13.23 18.99 8.44
C VAL A 159 13.82 20.08 9.34
N GLY A 160 14.41 19.72 10.47
CA GLY A 160 15.10 20.66 11.35
C GLY A 160 15.95 19.93 12.39
N ILE A 161 17.09 20.53 12.74
CA ILE A 161 17.99 20.06 13.78
C ILE A 161 18.40 21.26 14.65
N GLU A 162 18.15 21.16 15.94
CA GLU A 162 18.48 22.17 16.96
C GLU A 162 19.19 21.47 18.12
N GLY A 163 20.52 21.40 18.06
CA GLY A 163 21.31 20.58 19.00
C GLY A 163 20.89 19.11 18.90
N LYS A 164 20.35 18.56 20.00
CA LYS A 164 19.84 17.18 20.08
C LYS A 164 18.37 17.04 19.69
N SER A 165 17.70 18.13 19.31
CA SER A 165 16.31 18.09 18.89
C SER A 165 16.21 17.93 17.38
N VAL A 166 15.47 16.91 16.93
CA VAL A 166 15.22 16.60 15.52
C VAL A 166 13.74 16.80 15.23
N ARG A 167 13.43 17.59 14.19
CA ARG A 167 12.07 17.77 13.68
C ARG A 167 11.84 16.92 12.43
N LEU A 168 10.70 16.25 12.37
CA LEU A 168 10.25 15.35 11.31
C LEU A 168 9.24 16.07 10.39
N ASP A 169 9.14 15.61 9.14
CA ASP A 169 8.20 16.12 8.12
C ASP A 169 6.74 15.77 8.38
N ALA A 170 6.47 14.76 9.21
CA ALA A 170 5.15 14.33 9.60
C ALA A 170 5.17 13.72 11.01
N PRO A 171 4.04 13.77 11.75
CA PRO A 171 4.00 13.29 13.12
C PRO A 171 4.11 11.76 13.21
N ILE A 172 4.57 11.27 14.36
CA ILE A 172 4.36 9.87 14.76
C ILE A 172 2.90 9.66 15.21
N THR A 173 2.36 8.46 15.03
CA THR A 173 0.94 8.16 15.31
C THR A 173 0.69 7.38 16.59
N THR A 174 1.76 6.85 17.20
CA THR A 174 1.72 6.12 18.47
C THR A 174 2.83 6.67 19.36
N ALA A 175 2.53 6.86 20.65
CA ALA A 175 3.49 7.40 21.60
C ALA A 175 4.76 6.52 21.71
N LEU A 176 5.91 7.18 21.86
CA LEU A 176 7.21 6.55 22.15
C LEU A 176 7.45 6.72 23.65
N GLU A 177 7.58 5.62 24.38
CA GLU A 177 7.69 5.67 25.84
C GLU A 177 8.91 4.86 26.28
N ARG A 178 9.80 5.48 27.06
CA ARG A 178 11.05 4.84 27.50
C ARG A 178 10.81 3.57 28.29
N ARG A 179 9.77 3.55 29.14
CA ARG A 179 9.32 2.36 29.90
C ARG A 179 8.95 1.15 29.03
N TYR A 180 8.64 1.37 27.75
CA TYR A 180 8.30 0.32 26.78
C TYR A 180 9.41 0.10 25.74
N GLY A 181 10.66 0.46 26.08
CA GLY A 181 11.82 0.30 25.20
C GLY A 181 12.21 1.54 24.41
N GLY A 182 11.45 2.64 24.51
CA GLY A 182 11.72 3.90 23.82
C GLY A 182 11.59 3.77 22.30
N ALA A 183 12.48 4.43 21.57
CA ALA A 183 12.53 4.38 20.11
C ALA A 183 13.95 4.60 19.59
N ARG A 184 14.14 4.23 18.33
CA ARG A 184 15.37 4.43 17.57
C ARG A 184 15.09 5.23 16.30
N VAL A 185 16.09 5.95 15.84
CA VAL A 185 16.11 6.67 14.56
C VAL A 185 17.27 6.13 13.74
N GLU A 186 16.98 5.60 12.56
CA GLU A 186 17.93 4.91 11.69
C GLU A 186 17.87 5.46 10.28
N THR A 187 19.01 5.71 9.65
CA THR A 187 19.04 5.99 8.20
C THR A 187 18.87 4.69 7.41
N PHE A 188 18.42 4.80 6.17
CA PHE A 188 18.19 3.62 5.33
C PHE A 188 18.29 3.96 3.84
N ASP A 189 18.58 2.93 3.05
CA ASP A 189 18.49 2.95 1.60
C ASP A 189 17.39 1.99 1.14
N TRP A 190 16.71 2.32 0.05
CA TRP A 190 15.68 1.45 -0.53
C TRP A 190 15.71 1.53 -2.06
N PRO A 191 16.78 1.04 -2.70
CA PRO A 191 17.05 1.28 -4.13
C PRO A 191 15.99 0.67 -5.06
N GLY A 192 15.35 -0.42 -4.65
CA GLY A 192 14.31 -1.06 -5.43
C GLY A 192 12.89 -0.56 -5.15
N ARG A 193 12.70 0.44 -4.27
CA ARG A 193 11.39 1.07 -4.08
C ARG A 193 11.02 1.87 -5.32
N ILE A 194 9.86 1.57 -5.89
CA ILE A 194 9.38 2.27 -7.08
C ILE A 194 8.48 3.45 -6.71
N SER A 195 8.34 4.41 -7.62
CA SER A 195 7.52 5.58 -7.38
C SER A 195 6.78 6.08 -8.61
N ARG A 196 5.79 6.96 -8.40
CA ARG A 196 5.01 7.59 -9.49
C ARG A 196 4.32 6.54 -10.37
N VAL A 197 3.66 5.59 -9.74
CA VAL A 197 2.84 4.57 -10.41
C VAL A 197 1.37 4.94 -10.27
N GLY A 198 0.64 4.91 -11.39
CA GLY A 198 -0.78 5.25 -11.44
C GLY A 198 -1.63 4.13 -12.01
N ILE A 199 -2.75 3.81 -11.35
CA ILE A 199 -3.82 2.94 -11.87
C ILE A 199 -5.09 3.76 -11.96
N GLU A 200 -5.65 3.96 -13.17
CA GLU A 200 -6.75 4.92 -13.32
C GLU A 200 -7.74 4.66 -14.46
N ASN A 201 -8.98 5.14 -14.27
CA ASN A 201 -10.04 5.10 -15.28
C ASN A 201 -10.36 3.66 -15.77
N LEU A 202 -10.53 2.72 -14.84
CA LEU A 202 -10.75 1.30 -15.13
C LEU A 202 -11.96 0.76 -14.38
N GLU A 203 -12.62 -0.24 -14.96
CA GLU A 203 -13.48 -1.15 -14.23
C GLU A 203 -12.75 -2.50 -14.09
N LEU A 204 -12.64 -3.01 -12.86
CA LEU A 204 -12.04 -4.31 -12.56
C LEU A 204 -13.13 -5.24 -12.01
N ILE A 205 -13.34 -6.37 -12.68
CA ILE A 205 -14.37 -7.36 -12.31
C ILE A 205 -13.69 -8.69 -12.01
N ALA A 206 -13.82 -9.19 -10.79
CA ALA A 206 -13.33 -10.51 -10.41
C ALA A 206 -14.36 -11.59 -10.75
N LEU A 207 -14.14 -12.34 -11.83
CA LEU A 207 -15.04 -13.39 -12.29
C LEU A 207 -14.58 -14.78 -11.81
N PRO A 208 -15.50 -15.71 -11.54
CA PRO A 208 -15.15 -17.09 -11.26
C PRO A 208 -14.48 -17.73 -12.48
N PHE A 209 -13.48 -18.56 -12.22
CA PHE A 209 -12.76 -19.31 -13.26
C PHE A 209 -13.65 -20.39 -13.91
N ASP A 210 -14.51 -21.04 -13.14
CA ASP A 210 -15.55 -21.93 -13.66
C ASP A 210 -16.90 -21.20 -13.64
N ALA A 211 -17.55 -21.07 -14.80
CA ALA A 211 -18.88 -20.48 -14.92
C ALA A 211 -19.99 -21.31 -14.22
N ARG A 212 -19.68 -22.43 -13.58
CA ARG A 212 -20.61 -23.13 -12.68
C ARG A 212 -20.44 -22.69 -11.22
N ASP A 213 -19.37 -21.96 -10.92
CA ASP A 213 -19.01 -21.46 -9.60
C ASP A 213 -19.50 -20.01 -9.40
N PHE A 214 -20.81 -19.78 -9.64
CA PHE A 214 -21.47 -18.48 -9.40
C PHE A 214 -21.97 -18.31 -7.96
N GLY A 215 -21.66 -19.25 -7.07
CA GLY A 215 -22.03 -19.15 -5.66
C GLY A 215 -21.38 -17.94 -4.97
N THR A 216 -22.02 -17.44 -3.91
CA THR A 216 -21.49 -16.35 -3.07
C THR A 216 -20.16 -16.68 -2.38
N TYR A 217 -19.77 -17.96 -2.35
CA TYR A 217 -18.59 -18.53 -1.70
C TYR A 217 -17.46 -18.91 -2.67
N ALA A 218 -17.65 -18.67 -3.96
CA ALA A 218 -16.72 -19.03 -5.03
C ALA A 218 -15.45 -18.17 -4.97
N GLU A 219 -14.36 -18.71 -4.40
CA GLU A 219 -13.06 -18.03 -4.28
C GLU A 219 -12.10 -18.32 -5.44
N SER A 220 -12.60 -18.94 -6.51
CA SER A 220 -11.88 -19.25 -7.75
C SER A 220 -11.73 -18.00 -8.66
N ARG A 221 -11.27 -16.89 -8.08
CA ARG A 221 -11.18 -15.59 -8.74
C ARG A 221 -10.01 -14.76 -8.18
N PRO A 222 -9.61 -13.66 -8.87
CA PRO A 222 -8.62 -12.75 -8.34
C PRO A 222 -9.01 -12.25 -6.95
N TRP A 223 -8.04 -12.23 -6.03
CA TRP A 223 -8.32 -11.95 -4.63
C TRP A 223 -8.55 -10.47 -4.35
N SER A 224 -7.78 -9.62 -5.02
CA SER A 224 -7.85 -8.17 -4.85
C SER A 224 -7.77 -7.47 -6.20
N GLY A 225 -8.33 -6.26 -6.28
CA GLY A 225 -8.25 -5.46 -7.50
C GLY A 225 -6.83 -4.95 -7.71
N VAL A 226 -6.39 -4.06 -6.83
CA VAL A 226 -5.04 -3.48 -6.86
C VAL A 226 -4.34 -3.76 -5.53
N THR A 227 -3.10 -4.25 -5.59
CA THR A 227 -2.18 -4.22 -4.45
C THR A 227 -0.94 -3.37 -4.75
N MET A 228 -0.38 -2.78 -3.70
CA MET A 228 0.89 -2.05 -3.80
C MET A 228 1.85 -2.46 -2.68
N GLU A 229 3.09 -2.75 -3.06
CA GLU A 229 4.18 -3.16 -2.17
C GLU A 229 5.51 -2.54 -2.64
N ASN A 230 6.28 -1.97 -1.71
CA ASN A 230 7.57 -1.31 -1.97
C ASN A 230 7.40 -0.15 -2.96
N VAL A 231 6.40 0.69 -2.71
CA VAL A 231 6.00 1.81 -3.57
C VAL A 231 5.90 3.10 -2.77
N GLU A 232 6.29 4.23 -3.36
CA GLU A 232 5.96 5.55 -2.83
C GLU A 232 5.40 6.50 -3.89
N ASN A 233 4.64 7.52 -3.47
CA ASN A 233 4.11 8.57 -4.37
C ASN A 233 3.30 7.95 -5.54
N ALA A 234 2.29 7.16 -5.22
CA ALA A 234 1.48 6.42 -6.19
C ALA A 234 -0.01 6.72 -6.02
N TRP A 235 -0.83 6.34 -7.00
CA TRP A 235 -2.26 6.54 -6.90
C TRP A 235 -3.10 5.44 -7.56
N VAL A 236 -4.31 5.29 -7.04
CA VAL A 236 -5.43 4.61 -7.68
C VAL A 236 -6.56 5.62 -7.79
N ARG A 237 -7.04 5.92 -8.99
CA ARG A 237 -8.13 6.91 -9.12
C ARG A 237 -9.16 6.55 -10.17
N GLN A 238 -10.43 6.85 -9.91
CA GLN A 238 -11.51 6.63 -10.87
C GLN A 238 -11.55 5.16 -11.31
N VAL A 239 -11.53 4.25 -10.32
CA VAL A 239 -11.57 2.80 -10.56
C VAL A 239 -12.82 2.22 -9.91
N GLU A 240 -13.59 1.47 -10.70
CA GLU A 240 -14.72 0.67 -10.25
C GLU A 240 -14.25 -0.78 -10.02
N PHE A 241 -14.57 -1.34 -8.86
CA PHE A 241 -14.21 -2.70 -8.46
C PHE A 241 -15.49 -3.49 -8.20
N SER A 242 -15.58 -4.72 -8.72
CA SER A 242 -16.68 -5.60 -8.38
C SER A 242 -16.25 -7.04 -8.11
N GLN A 243 -16.92 -7.67 -7.15
CA GLN A 243 -16.85 -9.11 -6.86
C GLN A 243 -15.54 -9.64 -6.25
N PHE A 244 -14.62 -8.77 -5.85
CA PHE A 244 -13.38 -9.19 -5.18
C PHE A 244 -13.64 -9.77 -3.78
N PRO A 245 -13.09 -10.96 -3.45
CA PRO A 245 -13.24 -11.58 -2.14
C PRO A 245 -12.39 -10.92 -1.04
N GLY A 246 -11.23 -10.37 -1.42
CA GLY A 246 -10.25 -9.77 -0.54
C GLY A 246 -10.46 -8.27 -0.39
N SER A 247 -9.83 -7.48 -1.28
CA SER A 247 -9.81 -6.02 -1.23
C SER A 247 -10.05 -5.43 -2.61
N ALA A 248 -10.73 -4.29 -2.71
CA ALA A 248 -10.67 -3.47 -3.91
C ALA A 248 -9.25 -2.91 -4.08
N VAL A 249 -8.74 -2.27 -3.02
CA VAL A 249 -7.36 -1.79 -2.94
C VAL A 249 -6.75 -2.20 -1.61
N ALA A 250 -5.58 -2.84 -1.66
CA ALA A 250 -4.77 -3.14 -0.48
C ALA A 250 -3.37 -2.53 -0.61
N LEU A 251 -3.05 -1.62 0.31
CA LEU A 251 -1.76 -0.96 0.40
C LEU A 251 -0.98 -1.59 1.55
N TRP A 252 0.10 -2.30 1.24
CA TRP A 252 0.85 -3.05 2.26
C TRP A 252 1.87 -2.15 2.98
N GLU A 253 2.52 -2.70 4.01
CA GLU A 253 3.38 -2.01 4.99
C GLU A 253 4.46 -1.13 4.36
N SER A 254 4.97 -1.55 3.19
CA SER A 254 6.04 -0.90 2.46
C SER A 254 5.58 0.26 1.56
N THR A 255 4.30 0.66 1.65
CA THR A 255 3.75 1.79 0.89
C THR A 255 3.85 3.11 1.65
N LYS A 256 4.13 4.20 0.92
CA LYS A 256 4.15 5.58 1.46
C LYS A 256 3.57 6.58 0.47
N ASN A 257 2.86 7.61 0.96
CA ASN A 257 2.34 8.68 0.10
C ASN A 257 1.47 8.14 -1.05
N VAL A 258 0.49 7.28 -0.74
CA VAL A 258 -0.43 6.73 -1.74
C VAL A 258 -1.79 7.40 -1.61
N THR A 259 -2.34 7.85 -2.74
CA THR A 259 -3.71 8.37 -2.81
C THR A 259 -4.62 7.41 -3.55
N VAL A 260 -5.68 6.96 -2.89
CA VAL A 260 -6.78 6.22 -3.50
C VAL A 260 -7.98 7.15 -3.53
N ARG A 261 -8.52 7.48 -4.70
CA ARG A 261 -9.60 8.47 -4.77
C ARG A 261 -10.63 8.18 -5.85
N ASP A 262 -11.85 8.62 -5.61
CA ASP A 262 -12.95 8.52 -6.58
C ASP A 262 -13.14 7.06 -7.04
N CYS A 263 -13.05 6.11 -6.11
CA CYS A 263 -13.17 4.67 -6.39
C CYS A 263 -14.48 4.11 -5.83
N ILE A 264 -15.02 3.10 -6.50
CA ILE A 264 -16.28 2.44 -6.11
C ILE A 264 -16.00 0.95 -5.98
N SER A 265 -16.43 0.31 -4.90
CA SER A 265 -16.35 -1.14 -4.74
C SER A 265 -17.71 -1.74 -4.40
N SER A 266 -18.16 -2.73 -5.18
CA SER A 266 -19.48 -3.33 -5.02
C SER A 266 -19.45 -4.86 -5.03
N GLU A 267 -20.50 -5.45 -4.46
CA GLU A 267 -20.83 -6.87 -4.54
C GLU A 267 -19.68 -7.84 -4.19
N PRO A 268 -18.88 -7.63 -3.12
CA PRO A 268 -17.79 -8.54 -2.80
C PRO A 268 -18.31 -9.95 -2.56
N LYS A 269 -17.63 -10.94 -3.12
CA LYS A 269 -18.06 -12.34 -3.08
C LYS A 269 -17.06 -13.15 -2.28
N SER A 270 -17.45 -13.61 -1.11
CA SER A 270 -16.55 -14.30 -0.20
C SER A 270 -17.33 -15.19 0.76
N GLY A 271 -16.72 -16.31 1.16
CA GLY A 271 -17.31 -17.23 2.12
C GLY A 271 -17.23 -16.84 3.60
N GLY A 272 -16.68 -15.67 3.93
CA GLY A 272 -16.53 -15.18 5.31
C GLY A 272 -15.11 -15.33 5.87
N GLY A 273 -14.94 -15.08 7.18
CA GLY A 273 -13.63 -15.03 7.85
C GLY A 273 -12.95 -13.65 7.76
N TYR A 274 -11.61 -13.62 7.81
CA TYR A 274 -10.77 -12.41 7.72
C TYR A 274 -10.60 -11.95 6.26
N ARG A 275 -11.72 -11.64 5.61
CA ARG A 275 -11.83 -11.27 4.18
C ARG A 275 -12.69 -10.03 4.04
N ARG A 276 -12.81 -9.48 2.82
CA ARG A 276 -13.58 -8.27 2.51
C ARG A 276 -13.11 -7.04 3.30
N HIS A 277 -11.80 -6.82 3.29
CA HIS A 277 -11.19 -5.56 3.73
C HIS A 277 -11.09 -4.66 2.50
N THR A 278 -12.15 -3.90 2.20
CA THR A 278 -12.38 -3.34 0.87
C THR A 278 -11.30 -2.33 0.47
N TYR A 279 -11.16 -1.25 1.24
CA TYR A 279 -10.08 -0.27 1.14
C TYR A 279 -9.19 -0.40 2.37
N PHE A 280 -8.08 -1.10 2.18
CA PHE A 280 -7.20 -1.51 3.27
C PHE A 280 -5.82 -0.88 3.15
N THR A 281 -5.27 -0.43 4.26
CA THR A 281 -3.88 0.04 4.32
C THR A 281 -3.14 -0.44 5.55
N MET A 282 -1.91 -0.88 5.35
CA MET A 282 -0.87 -0.98 6.38
C MET A 282 0.29 -0.02 6.12
N GLY A 283 0.17 0.83 5.10
CA GLY A 283 1.16 1.84 4.77
C GLY A 283 1.12 3.07 5.67
N GLN A 284 1.72 4.14 5.17
CA GLN A 284 1.84 5.42 5.87
C GLN A 284 1.67 6.61 4.95
N GLN A 285 1.16 7.72 5.50
CA GLN A 285 0.83 8.92 4.73
C GLN A 285 -0.12 8.61 3.56
N THR A 286 -1.11 7.77 3.84
CA THR A 286 -2.09 7.31 2.85
C THR A 286 -3.35 8.15 2.92
N LEU A 287 -3.91 8.50 1.75
CA LEU A 287 -5.19 9.18 1.63
C LEU A 287 -6.18 8.33 0.83
N PHE A 288 -7.30 7.96 1.44
CA PHE A 288 -8.50 7.50 0.74
C PHE A 288 -9.48 8.67 0.69
N LEU A 289 -9.91 9.06 -0.51
CA LEU A 289 -10.72 10.26 -0.72
C LEU A 289 -11.91 9.97 -1.65
N ARG A 290 -13.14 10.19 -1.18
CA ARG A 290 -14.37 9.95 -1.97
C ARG A 290 -14.43 8.54 -2.55
N CYS A 291 -14.11 7.57 -1.71
CA CYS A 291 -14.27 6.16 -2.05
C CYS A 291 -15.62 5.67 -1.52
N TRP A 292 -16.33 4.89 -2.32
CA TRP A 292 -17.57 4.23 -1.92
C TRP A 292 -17.36 2.72 -1.86
N ALA A 293 -17.88 2.06 -0.82
CA ALA A 293 -17.89 0.62 -0.70
C ALA A 293 -19.19 0.09 -0.10
N ASP A 294 -19.63 -1.08 -0.58
CA ASP A 294 -20.75 -1.82 -0.01
C ASP A 294 -20.44 -3.32 0.10
N GLY A 295 -21.04 -3.96 1.11
CA GLY A 295 -20.99 -5.40 1.34
C GLY A 295 -19.67 -5.93 1.91
N GLY A 296 -18.72 -5.05 2.28
CA GLY A 296 -17.48 -5.44 2.92
C GLY A 296 -17.68 -5.93 4.36
N ARG A 297 -16.62 -6.53 4.93
CA ARG A 297 -16.54 -6.77 6.38
C ARG A 297 -15.96 -5.55 7.06
N HIS A 298 -14.93 -4.98 6.46
CA HIS A 298 -14.26 -3.75 6.88
C HIS A 298 -14.04 -2.91 5.63
N ASP A 299 -15.00 -2.06 5.30
CA ASP A 299 -14.96 -1.29 4.05
C ASP A 299 -13.80 -0.29 4.01
N PHE A 300 -13.49 0.32 5.15
CA PHE A 300 -12.36 1.23 5.32
C PHE A 300 -11.60 0.80 6.56
N SER A 301 -10.36 0.33 6.38
CA SER A 301 -9.58 -0.17 7.52
C SER A 301 -8.08 0.09 7.40
N ALA A 302 -7.47 0.40 8.54
CA ALA A 302 -6.04 0.38 8.74
C ALA A 302 -5.65 -0.90 9.50
N GLY A 303 -4.57 -1.57 9.07
CA GLY A 303 -4.07 -2.76 9.75
C GLY A 303 -3.30 -2.46 11.03
N HIS A 304 -3.00 -3.53 11.78
CA HIS A 304 -2.51 -3.49 13.16
C HIS A 304 -1.19 -2.73 13.38
N CYS A 305 -0.29 -2.69 12.39
CA CYS A 305 0.98 -1.96 12.44
C CYS A 305 1.06 -0.83 11.40
N ALA A 306 -0.09 -0.34 10.91
CA ALA A 306 -0.12 0.77 9.98
C ALA A 306 0.50 2.03 10.61
N ALA A 307 1.64 2.45 10.10
CA ALA A 307 2.39 3.55 10.69
C ALA A 307 1.67 4.89 10.53
N GLY A 308 0.98 5.14 9.42
CA GLY A 308 0.21 6.37 9.23
C GLY A 308 1.05 7.67 9.26
N PRO A 309 0.41 8.85 9.35
CA PRO A 309 -1.04 9.04 9.41
C PRO A 309 -1.73 8.51 8.15
N ASN A 310 -2.91 7.92 8.31
CA ASN A 310 -3.74 7.44 7.22
C ASN A 310 -5.12 8.07 7.37
N ALA A 311 -5.69 8.56 6.27
CA ALA A 311 -6.96 9.29 6.28
C ALA A 311 -7.97 8.65 5.34
N PHE A 312 -9.21 8.53 5.80
CA PHE A 312 -10.37 8.18 5.00
C PHE A 312 -11.30 9.39 5.02
N VAL A 313 -11.43 10.08 3.89
CA VAL A 313 -12.07 11.39 3.80
C VAL A 313 -13.20 11.33 2.79
N GLN A 314 -14.41 11.71 3.22
CA GLN A 314 -15.63 11.63 2.39
C GLN A 314 -15.86 10.23 1.81
N CYS A 315 -15.44 9.20 2.54
CA CYS A 315 -15.71 7.81 2.18
C CYS A 315 -17.08 7.38 2.71
N LEU A 316 -17.78 6.56 1.94
CA LEU A 316 -19.14 6.10 2.21
C LEU A 316 -19.23 4.58 2.13
#